data_AF-Q6TMM9-F1
#
_entry.id   AF-Q6TMM9-F1
#
_cell.length_a   1.000
_cell.length_b   1.000
_cell.length_c   1.000
_cell.angle_alpha   90.00
_cell.angle_beta   90.00
_cell.angle_gamma   90.00
#
_symmetry.space_group_name_H-M   'P 1'
#
loop_
_entity.id
_entity.type
_entity.pdbx_description
1 polymer ?
#
loop_
_entity_poly.entity_id
_entity_poly.type
_entity_poly.pdbx_seq_one_letter_code
_entity_poly.pdbx_strand_id
1 'polypeptide(L)'
;KEWVALDGGLLPSPFTPKGDRPTGPAWYATPTVAYAVELGYEVRPLEAWVRYDNGRYLDGWYQRLRDAYLATMADLGVDADLAPADFLTAMDGYKERDPELGIVITAIKATVKGGIGKLRERPRGEGWRPGKPWRALARPTWRPDIRAAVISRTRINLHRKIIKHAAFTGQYPVAIMSDCVVYAANGPSPLDFLPYREGKPLPGGFKLGINPGLVKHEGTQPLLWGEEVREKFDAPELNLARYIKDGTVTGTDNGE
;
A
#
# COMPACT_ATOMS: atom_id res chain seq x y z
N LYS A 1 -7.85 28.73 6.20
CA LYS A 1 -7.45 27.59 5.34
C LYS A 1 -6.44 28.16 4.36
N GLU A 2 -5.19 27.75 4.46
CA GLU A 2 -4.17 28.16 3.50
C GLU A 2 -4.21 27.16 2.35
N TRP A 3 -4.40 27.67 1.13
CA TRP A 3 -4.44 26.85 -0.07
C TRP A 3 -3.00 26.69 -0.56
N VAL A 4 -2.53 25.45 -0.66
CA VAL A 4 -1.21 25.13 -1.20
C VAL A 4 -1.40 24.67 -2.64
N ALA A 5 -0.70 25.32 -3.57
CA ALA A 5 -0.64 24.86 -4.95
C ALA A 5 0.23 23.59 -5.00
N LEU A 6 -0.35 22.48 -5.49
CA LEU A 6 0.37 21.24 -5.71
C LEU A 6 0.63 21.04 -7.19
N ASP A 7 1.83 20.57 -7.53
CA ASP A 7 2.11 20.04 -8.86
C ASP A 7 1.45 18.66 -9.04
N GLY A 8 0.29 18.65 -9.72
CA GLY A 8 -0.41 17.42 -10.06
C GLY A 8 0.33 16.55 -11.09
N GLY A 9 1.35 17.09 -11.77
CA GLY A 9 2.29 16.38 -12.64
C GLY A 9 3.11 15.33 -11.90
N LEU A 10 3.48 15.64 -10.66
CA LEU A 10 4.34 14.84 -9.78
C LEU A 10 3.57 13.90 -8.85
N LEU A 11 2.24 13.88 -8.96
CA LEU A 11 1.38 13.00 -8.17
C LEU A 11 0.88 11.82 -9.02
N PRO A 12 0.87 10.59 -8.47
CA PRO A 12 0.27 9.45 -9.17
C PRO A 12 -1.25 9.64 -9.25
N SER A 13 -1.85 9.22 -10.36
CA SER A 13 -3.31 9.10 -10.45
C SER A 13 -3.82 8.05 -9.47
N PRO A 14 -4.79 8.36 -8.59
CA PRO A 14 -5.41 7.37 -7.70
C PRO A 14 -6.42 6.49 -8.46
N PHE A 15 -6.66 6.74 -9.74
CA PHE A 15 -7.72 6.12 -10.52
C PHE A 15 -7.27 4.85 -11.23
N THR A 16 -5.97 4.68 -11.49
CA THR A 16 -5.43 3.50 -12.16
C THR A 16 -4.49 2.72 -11.22
N PRO A 17 -4.25 1.42 -11.48
CA PRO A 17 -3.25 0.66 -10.71
C PRO A 17 -1.82 1.17 -10.87
N LYS A 18 -1.47 1.68 -12.06
CA LYS A 18 -0.11 2.13 -12.41
C LYS A 18 0.18 3.59 -12.03
N GLY A 19 -0.85 4.37 -11.68
CA GLY A 19 -0.68 5.80 -11.43
C GLY A 19 -0.84 6.68 -12.68
N ASP A 20 -1.10 6.08 -13.84
CA ASP A 20 -1.39 6.82 -15.07
C ASP A 20 -2.74 7.54 -15.02
N ARG A 21 -2.84 8.69 -15.67
CA ARG A 21 -4.12 9.39 -15.84
C ARG A 21 -5.05 8.56 -16.74
N PRO A 22 -6.32 8.34 -16.36
CA PRO A 22 -7.27 7.67 -17.25
C PRO A 22 -7.42 8.40 -18.57
N THR A 23 -7.39 7.67 -19.69
CA THR A 23 -7.55 8.22 -21.05
C THR A 23 -8.96 8.03 -21.62
N GLY A 24 -9.85 7.36 -20.88
CA GLY A 24 -11.23 7.10 -21.28
C GLY A 24 -12.05 6.46 -20.17
N PRO A 25 -13.30 6.05 -20.46
CA PRO A 25 -14.17 5.38 -19.50
C PRO A 25 -13.55 4.09 -18.96
N ALA A 26 -13.72 3.85 -17.66
CA ALA A 26 -13.23 2.63 -17.01
C ALA A 26 -14.12 2.24 -15.81
N TRP A 27 -13.94 1.01 -15.34
CA TRP A 27 -14.62 0.50 -14.15
C TRP A 27 -13.92 0.96 -12.87
N TYR A 28 -14.64 1.68 -12.01
CA TYR A 28 -14.17 2.15 -10.72
C TYR A 28 -14.99 1.58 -9.58
N ALA A 29 -14.32 1.21 -8.49
CA ALA A 29 -15.02 0.87 -7.26
C ALA A 29 -15.59 2.16 -6.62
N THR A 30 -16.69 2.02 -5.87
CA THR A 30 -17.35 3.15 -5.19
C THR A 30 -16.41 4.06 -4.40
N PRO A 31 -15.41 3.55 -3.63
CA PRO A 31 -14.46 4.43 -2.95
C PRO A 31 -13.70 5.35 -3.92
N THR A 32 -13.29 4.86 -5.08
CA THR A 32 -12.54 5.62 -6.08
C THR A 32 -13.41 6.71 -6.71
N VAL A 33 -14.67 6.40 -7.00
CA VAL A 33 -15.64 7.39 -7.50
C VAL A 33 -15.91 8.48 -6.46
N ALA A 34 -16.16 8.09 -5.20
CA ALA A 34 -16.35 9.04 -4.11
C ALA A 34 -15.11 9.95 -3.93
N TYR A 35 -13.91 9.38 -4.09
CA TYR A 35 -12.68 10.15 -4.02
C TYR A 35 -12.48 11.10 -5.21
N ALA A 36 -12.92 10.72 -6.41
CA ALA A 36 -12.92 11.63 -7.56
C ALA A 36 -13.79 12.88 -7.29
N VAL A 37 -14.99 12.68 -6.72
CA VAL A 37 -15.87 13.77 -6.31
C VAL A 37 -15.24 14.63 -5.22
N GLU A 38 -14.59 14.02 -4.21
CA GLU A 38 -13.84 14.74 -3.17
C GLU A 38 -12.73 15.63 -3.75
N LEU A 39 -12.05 15.16 -4.79
CA LEU A 39 -11.02 15.91 -5.51
C LEU A 39 -11.59 16.96 -6.48
N GLY A 40 -12.91 17.08 -6.60
CA GLY A 40 -13.58 18.06 -7.47
C GLY A 40 -13.72 17.64 -8.93
N TYR A 41 -13.46 16.38 -9.28
CA TYR A 41 -13.67 15.89 -10.64
C TYR A 41 -15.17 15.73 -10.94
N GLU A 42 -15.56 16.08 -12.16
CA GLU A 42 -16.87 15.72 -12.69
C GLU A 42 -16.91 14.21 -12.98
N VAL A 43 -17.85 13.50 -12.36
CA VAL A 43 -18.08 12.07 -12.60
C VAL A 43 -19.34 11.91 -13.46
N ARG A 44 -19.19 11.24 -14.60
CA ARG A 44 -20.29 10.90 -15.53
C ARG A 44 -20.47 9.38 -15.61
N PRO A 45 -21.30 8.76 -14.74
CA PRO A 45 -21.55 7.32 -14.80
C PRO A 45 -22.21 6.92 -16.13
N LEU A 46 -21.65 5.92 -16.81
CA LEU A 46 -22.23 5.34 -18.04
C LEU A 46 -23.00 4.05 -17.72
N GLU A 47 -22.42 3.21 -16.87
CA GLU A 47 -22.99 1.96 -16.37
C GLU A 47 -22.59 1.80 -14.91
N ALA A 48 -23.43 1.13 -14.11
CA ALA A 48 -23.13 0.85 -12.72
C ALA A 48 -23.65 -0.51 -12.27
N TRP A 49 -22.81 -1.25 -11.55
CA TRP A 49 -23.22 -2.41 -10.77
C TRP A 49 -23.29 -2.00 -9.30
N VAL A 50 -24.51 -1.82 -8.82
CA VAL A 50 -24.78 -1.34 -7.47
C VAL A 50 -25.14 -2.49 -6.54
N ARG A 51 -24.72 -2.35 -5.28
CA ARG A 51 -25.20 -3.19 -4.18
C ARG A 51 -26.21 -2.38 -3.38
N TYR A 52 -27.41 -2.91 -3.23
CA TYR A 52 -28.46 -2.28 -2.42
C TYR A 52 -28.23 -2.52 -0.93
N ASP A 53 -27.67 -3.68 -0.59
CA ASP A 53 -27.33 -4.02 0.79
C ASP A 53 -25.89 -3.63 1.12
N ASN A 54 -25.71 -3.07 2.32
CA ASN A 54 -24.42 -2.73 2.88
C ASN A 54 -24.17 -3.53 4.17
N GLY A 55 -22.90 -3.76 4.49
CA GLY A 55 -22.52 -4.50 5.67
C GLY A 55 -21.02 -4.61 5.86
N ARG A 56 -20.63 -4.86 7.10
CA ARG A 56 -19.25 -5.00 7.58
C ARG A 56 -18.70 -6.41 7.33
N TYR A 57 -18.77 -6.85 6.08
CA TYR A 57 -18.53 -8.26 5.68
C TYR A 57 -17.17 -8.82 6.15
N LEU A 58 -16.12 -7.98 6.17
CA LEU A 58 -14.78 -8.40 6.56
C LEU A 58 -14.42 -8.07 8.01
N ASP A 59 -15.24 -7.34 8.75
CA ASP A 59 -14.82 -6.73 10.03
C ASP A 59 -14.44 -7.80 11.07
N GLY A 60 -15.28 -8.82 11.27
CA GLY A 60 -14.99 -9.88 12.24
C GLY A 60 -13.74 -10.69 11.88
N TRP A 61 -13.50 -10.92 10.59
CA TRP A 61 -12.28 -11.59 10.11
C TRP A 61 -11.05 -10.70 10.28
N TYR A 62 -11.17 -9.42 9.94
CA TYR A 62 -10.13 -8.42 10.09
C TYR A 62 -9.72 -8.22 11.56
N GLN A 63 -10.69 -8.06 12.46
CA GLN A 63 -10.45 -7.85 13.89
C GLN A 63 -9.65 -9.02 14.48
N ARG A 64 -10.09 -10.26 14.22
CA ARG A 64 -9.36 -11.45 14.69
C ARG A 64 -7.91 -11.50 14.23
N LEU A 65 -7.66 -11.23 12.95
CA LEU A 65 -6.29 -11.25 12.40
C LEU A 65 -5.46 -10.06 12.87
N ARG A 66 -6.06 -8.87 13.01
CA ARG A 66 -5.41 -7.69 13.55
C ARG A 66 -4.99 -7.92 14.99
N ASP A 67 -5.89 -8.42 15.82
CA ASP A 67 -5.63 -8.57 17.25
C ASP A 67 -4.57 -9.66 17.49
N ALA A 68 -4.63 -10.78 16.75
CA ALA A 68 -3.56 -11.77 16.73
C ALA A 68 -2.22 -11.18 16.27
N TYR A 69 -2.23 -10.37 15.20
CA TYR A 69 -1.02 -9.69 14.72
C TYR A 69 -0.42 -8.76 15.78
N LEU A 70 -1.25 -7.96 16.46
CA LEU A 70 -0.77 -7.02 17.48
C LEU A 70 -0.25 -7.74 18.71
N ALA A 71 -0.94 -8.77 19.19
CA ALA A 71 -0.48 -9.60 20.29
C ALA A 71 0.89 -10.24 19.98
N THR A 72 1.03 -10.88 18.82
CA THR A 72 2.31 -11.50 18.41
C THR A 72 3.42 -10.46 18.23
N MET A 73 3.13 -9.25 17.73
CA MET A 73 4.16 -8.19 17.65
C MET A 73 4.58 -7.72 19.05
N ALA A 74 3.65 -7.61 20.00
CA ALA A 74 3.95 -7.25 21.39
C ALA A 74 4.80 -8.33 22.07
N ASP A 75 4.47 -9.62 21.88
CA ASP A 75 5.29 -10.74 22.36
C ASP A 75 6.71 -10.73 21.76
N LEU A 76 6.85 -10.25 20.52
CA LEU A 76 8.14 -10.01 19.86
C LEU A 76 8.83 -8.70 20.30
N GLY A 77 8.29 -7.99 21.30
CA GLY A 77 8.87 -6.76 21.85
C GLY A 77 8.62 -5.50 21.02
N VAL A 78 7.60 -5.50 20.16
CA VAL A 78 7.20 -4.33 19.36
C VAL A 78 5.79 -3.91 19.76
N ASP A 79 5.70 -3.00 20.72
CA ASP A 79 4.42 -2.46 21.17
C ASP A 79 3.80 -1.49 20.14
N ALA A 80 2.48 -1.33 20.19
CA ALA A 80 1.72 -0.51 19.27
C ALA A 80 1.92 1.00 19.48
N ASP A 81 2.28 1.40 20.70
CA ASP A 81 2.34 2.80 21.14
C ASP A 81 3.77 3.29 21.45
N LEU A 82 4.79 2.63 20.89
CA LEU A 82 6.18 3.06 20.99
C LEU A 82 6.41 4.45 20.37
N ALA A 83 7.32 5.21 20.99
CA ALA A 83 7.81 6.45 20.38
C ALA A 83 8.53 6.14 19.06
N PRO A 84 8.59 7.07 18.09
CA PRO A 84 9.13 6.80 16.75
C PRO A 84 10.54 6.19 16.71
N ALA A 85 11.46 6.67 17.55
CA ALA A 85 12.82 6.14 17.63
C ALA A 85 12.83 4.72 18.22
N ASP A 86 12.16 4.53 19.37
CA ASP A 86 12.03 3.23 20.03
C ASP A 86 11.34 2.20 19.12
N PHE A 87 10.36 2.63 18.33
CA PHE A 87 9.69 1.79 17.34
C PHE A 87 10.67 1.28 16.27
N LEU A 88 11.55 2.13 15.75
CA LEU A 88 12.54 1.73 14.75
C LEU A 88 13.53 0.74 15.35
N THR A 89 14.03 1.01 16.57
CA THR A 89 14.90 0.08 17.31
C THR A 89 14.20 -1.25 17.59
N ALA A 90 12.94 -1.22 18.03
CA ALA A 90 12.16 -2.42 18.31
C ALA A 90 11.84 -3.22 17.05
N MET A 91 11.70 -2.58 15.89
CA MET A 91 11.48 -3.27 14.61
C MET A 91 12.74 -3.95 14.07
N ASP A 92 13.92 -3.50 14.46
CA ASP A 92 15.18 -4.09 13.99
C ASP A 92 15.38 -5.50 14.55
N GLY A 93 15.67 -6.44 13.64
CA GLY A 93 15.84 -7.87 13.96
C GLY A 93 14.65 -8.53 14.68
N TYR A 94 13.46 -7.93 14.71
CA TYR A 94 12.39 -8.36 15.63
C TYR A 94 11.97 -9.83 15.50
N LYS A 95 12.11 -10.41 14.30
CA LYS A 95 11.78 -11.82 14.03
C LYS A 95 12.81 -12.82 14.56
N GLU A 96 14.02 -12.38 14.85
CA GLU A 96 15.12 -13.24 15.31
C GLU A 96 15.04 -13.49 16.82
N ARG A 97 14.26 -12.68 17.54
CA ARG A 97 14.04 -12.78 18.99
C ARG A 97 13.34 -14.09 19.38
N ASP A 98 12.38 -14.51 18.54
CA ASP A 98 11.66 -15.76 18.69
C ASP A 98 11.27 -16.29 17.29
N PRO A 99 11.96 -17.34 16.80
CA PRO A 99 11.69 -17.93 15.49
C PRO A 99 10.26 -18.50 15.35
N GLU A 100 9.67 -19.01 16.42
CA GLU A 100 8.34 -19.63 16.42
C GLU A 100 7.28 -18.53 16.24
N LEU A 101 7.37 -17.45 17.00
CA LEU A 101 6.54 -16.26 16.80
C LEU A 101 6.81 -15.59 15.44
N GLY A 102 8.05 -15.67 14.94
CA GLY A 102 8.42 -15.28 13.58
C GLY A 102 7.66 -16.05 12.49
N ILE A 103 7.39 -17.34 12.71
CA ILE A 103 6.54 -18.18 11.84
C ILE A 103 5.08 -17.75 11.97
N VAL A 104 4.59 -17.55 13.21
CA VAL A 104 3.21 -17.12 13.47
C VAL A 104 2.88 -15.80 12.78
N ILE A 105 3.73 -14.78 12.93
CA ILE A 105 3.50 -13.46 12.29
C ILE A 105 3.52 -13.58 10.75
N THR A 106 4.33 -14.49 10.21
CA THR A 106 4.40 -14.77 8.78
C THR A 106 3.11 -15.45 8.31
N ALA A 107 2.61 -16.42 9.06
CA ALA A 107 1.34 -17.09 8.78
C ALA A 107 0.15 -16.11 8.81
N ILE A 108 0.05 -15.25 9.83
CA ILE A 108 -1.01 -14.23 9.93
C ILE A 108 -1.01 -13.32 8.70
N LYS A 109 0.16 -12.79 8.31
CA LYS A 109 0.31 -11.96 7.11
C LYS A 109 -0.08 -12.71 5.83
N ALA A 110 0.31 -13.98 5.72
CA ALA A 110 -0.05 -14.83 4.59
C ALA A 110 -1.57 -15.09 4.52
N THR A 111 -2.24 -15.28 5.66
CA THR A 111 -3.69 -15.44 5.74
C THR A 111 -4.42 -14.19 5.26
N VAL A 112 -3.97 -13.00 5.64
CA VAL A 112 -4.55 -11.73 5.15
C VAL A 112 -4.38 -11.62 3.63
N LYS A 113 -3.13 -11.73 3.14
CA LYS A 113 -2.80 -11.60 1.70
C LYS A 113 -3.53 -12.65 0.86
N GLY A 114 -3.49 -13.90 1.30
CA GLY A 114 -4.16 -15.03 0.66
C GLY A 114 -5.68 -14.87 0.66
N GLY A 115 -6.28 -14.52 1.80
CA GLY A 115 -7.72 -14.32 1.95
C GLY A 115 -8.26 -13.25 1.00
N ILE A 116 -7.63 -12.06 0.97
CA ILE A 116 -7.99 -10.99 0.03
C ILE A 116 -7.74 -11.42 -1.43
N GLY A 117 -6.68 -12.19 -1.70
CA GLY A 117 -6.41 -12.77 -3.02
C GLY A 117 -7.52 -13.72 -3.49
N LYS A 118 -8.03 -14.57 -2.60
CA LYS A 118 -9.07 -15.57 -2.89
C LYS A 118 -10.42 -14.96 -3.29
N LEU A 119 -10.71 -13.73 -2.83
CA LEU A 119 -11.92 -12.98 -3.23
C LEU A 119 -12.02 -12.73 -4.74
N ARG A 120 -10.88 -12.69 -5.45
CA ARG A 120 -10.84 -12.68 -6.93
C ARG A 120 -9.77 -13.64 -7.39
N GLU A 121 -9.94 -14.91 -7.04
CA GLU A 121 -9.04 -15.93 -7.57
C GLU A 121 -9.24 -16.03 -9.09
N ARG A 122 -8.18 -15.70 -9.84
CA ARG A 122 -8.07 -15.86 -11.28
C ARG A 122 -8.00 -17.36 -11.65
N PRO A 123 -8.31 -17.75 -12.89
CA PRO A 123 -8.00 -19.09 -13.36
C PRO A 123 -6.50 -19.37 -13.18
N ARG A 124 -6.16 -20.56 -12.65
CA ARG A 124 -4.78 -21.03 -12.47
C ARG A 124 -4.72 -22.53 -12.78
N GLY A 125 -3.60 -22.97 -13.36
CA GLY A 125 -3.27 -24.39 -13.56
C GLY A 125 -3.63 -24.96 -14.93
N GLU A 126 -3.11 -26.17 -15.20
CA GLU A 126 -3.42 -26.96 -16.39
C GLU A 126 -4.89 -27.38 -16.37
N GLY A 127 -5.60 -27.15 -17.47
CA GLY A 127 -7.01 -27.54 -17.64
C GLY A 127 -8.01 -26.39 -17.67
N TRP A 128 -7.64 -25.16 -17.27
CA TRP A 128 -8.45 -23.99 -17.63
C TRP A 128 -8.36 -23.76 -19.14
N ARG A 129 -9.49 -23.45 -19.77
CA ARG A 129 -9.57 -23.07 -21.18
C ARG A 129 -10.26 -21.71 -21.30
N PRO A 130 -9.81 -20.83 -22.21
CA PRO A 130 -10.51 -19.59 -22.52
C PRO A 130 -12.01 -19.83 -22.76
N GLY A 131 -12.85 -18.97 -22.18
CA GLY A 131 -14.31 -19.06 -22.29
C GLY A 131 -14.99 -20.11 -21.39
N LYS A 132 -14.24 -20.92 -20.63
CA LYS A 132 -14.82 -21.87 -19.67
C LYS A 132 -14.75 -21.35 -18.22
N PRO A 133 -15.77 -21.62 -17.39
CA PRO A 133 -15.73 -21.27 -15.98
C PRO A 133 -14.62 -22.06 -15.26
N TRP A 134 -13.95 -21.44 -14.28
CA TRP A 134 -13.01 -22.13 -13.40
C TRP A 134 -13.60 -22.31 -12.01
N ARG A 135 -13.04 -23.25 -11.24
CA ARG A 135 -13.53 -23.67 -9.92
C ARG A 135 -13.83 -22.52 -8.95
N ALA A 136 -13.13 -21.39 -9.08
CA ALA A 136 -13.34 -20.28 -8.17
C ALA A 136 -14.72 -19.63 -8.27
N LEU A 137 -15.29 -19.55 -9.47
CA LEU A 137 -16.54 -18.84 -9.72
C LEU A 137 -17.73 -19.44 -8.95
N ALA A 138 -17.66 -20.73 -8.62
CA ALA A 138 -18.69 -21.43 -7.85
C ALA A 138 -18.61 -21.17 -6.32
N ARG A 139 -17.56 -20.52 -5.81
CA ARG A 139 -17.45 -20.24 -4.37
C ARG A 139 -18.30 -19.03 -3.98
N PRO A 140 -19.14 -19.12 -2.94
CA PRO A 140 -19.85 -17.96 -2.40
C PRO A 140 -18.92 -16.81 -1.95
N THR A 141 -17.68 -17.15 -1.60
CA THR A 141 -16.64 -16.19 -1.19
C THR A 141 -15.87 -15.58 -2.35
N TRP A 142 -16.13 -15.97 -3.61
CA TRP A 142 -15.60 -15.29 -4.78
C TRP A 142 -16.34 -13.96 -4.96
N ARG A 143 -15.80 -12.91 -4.34
CA ARG A 143 -16.36 -11.56 -4.26
C ARG A 143 -15.37 -10.53 -4.80
N PRO A 144 -15.20 -10.45 -6.14
CA PRO A 144 -14.23 -9.54 -6.75
C PRO A 144 -14.53 -8.07 -6.46
N ASP A 145 -15.80 -7.77 -6.21
CA ASP A 145 -16.33 -6.48 -5.82
C ASP A 145 -15.87 -6.04 -4.41
N ILE A 146 -15.89 -6.94 -3.40
CA ILE A 146 -15.26 -6.63 -2.09
C ILE A 146 -13.75 -6.42 -2.27
N ARG A 147 -13.06 -7.26 -3.04
CA ARG A 147 -11.60 -7.09 -3.27
C ARG A 147 -11.28 -5.74 -3.91
N ALA A 148 -12.06 -5.33 -4.91
CA ALA A 148 -11.90 -4.04 -5.57
C ALA A 148 -12.13 -2.87 -4.60
N ALA A 149 -13.13 -2.96 -3.72
CA ALA A 149 -13.38 -1.96 -2.67
C ALA A 149 -12.23 -1.88 -1.65
N VAL A 150 -11.67 -3.02 -1.22
CA VAL A 150 -10.50 -3.05 -0.31
C VAL A 150 -9.29 -2.37 -0.96
N ILE A 151 -8.93 -2.76 -2.18
CA ILE A 151 -7.74 -2.22 -2.86
C ILE A 151 -7.89 -0.73 -3.18
N SER A 152 -9.07 -0.31 -3.67
CA SER A 152 -9.34 1.10 -3.93
C SER A 152 -9.22 1.93 -2.65
N ARG A 153 -9.78 1.46 -1.54
CA ARG A 153 -9.67 2.16 -0.24
C ARG A 153 -8.22 2.29 0.22
N THR A 154 -7.41 1.25 0.07
CA THR A 154 -5.96 1.33 0.37
C THR A 154 -5.27 2.37 -0.50
N ARG A 155 -5.50 2.35 -1.81
CA ARG A 155 -4.90 3.31 -2.75
C ARG A 155 -5.29 4.76 -2.43
N ILE A 156 -6.57 5.01 -2.15
CA ILE A 156 -7.08 6.34 -1.81
C ILE A 156 -6.46 6.83 -0.51
N ASN A 157 -6.41 5.99 0.52
CA ASN A 157 -5.81 6.36 1.79
C ASN A 157 -4.32 6.68 1.65
N LEU A 158 -3.59 5.92 0.81
CA LEU A 158 -2.20 6.21 0.51
C LEU A 158 -2.06 7.54 -0.26
N HIS A 159 -2.88 7.75 -1.28
CA HIS A 159 -2.88 8.99 -2.06
C HIS A 159 -3.19 10.22 -1.21
N ARG A 160 -4.15 10.15 -0.28
CA ARG A 160 -4.43 11.23 0.67
C ARG A 160 -3.20 11.57 1.53
N LYS A 161 -2.46 10.56 1.99
CA LYS A 161 -1.22 10.79 2.75
C LYS A 161 -0.13 11.45 1.91
N ILE A 162 0.01 11.04 0.65
CA ILE A 162 0.95 11.64 -0.30
C ILE A 162 0.60 13.10 -0.55
N ILE A 163 -0.66 13.41 -0.89
CA ILE A 163 -1.14 14.80 -1.06
C ILE A 163 -0.85 15.62 0.18
N LYS A 164 -1.16 15.07 1.36
CA LYS A 164 -0.98 15.80 2.61
C LYS A 164 0.49 16.03 2.96
N HIS A 165 1.36 15.06 2.64
CA HIS A 165 2.79 15.19 2.79
C HIS A 165 3.31 16.28 1.84
N ALA A 166 3.02 16.20 0.54
CA ALA A 166 3.42 17.19 -0.45
C ALA A 166 2.93 18.61 -0.10
N ALA A 167 1.69 18.75 0.37
CA ALA A 167 1.15 20.04 0.78
C ALA A 167 1.85 20.64 2.01
N PHE A 168 2.47 19.81 2.86
CA PHE A 168 3.13 20.26 4.09
C PHE A 168 4.64 20.46 3.89
N THR A 169 5.30 19.60 3.12
CA THR A 169 6.77 19.58 2.97
C THR A 169 7.25 20.09 1.62
N GLY A 170 6.37 20.18 0.61
CA GLY A 170 6.76 20.40 -0.79
C GLY A 170 7.43 19.18 -1.45
N GLN A 171 7.57 18.05 -0.74
CA GLN A 171 8.22 16.85 -1.26
C GLN A 171 7.24 15.91 -1.96
N TYR A 172 7.68 15.33 -3.07
CA TYR A 172 6.92 14.39 -3.89
C TYR A 172 7.60 13.01 -3.90
N PRO A 173 6.82 11.93 -4.07
CA PRO A 173 7.37 10.59 -4.10
C PRO A 173 8.22 10.38 -5.37
N VAL A 174 9.35 9.69 -5.21
CA VAL A 174 10.24 9.29 -6.32
C VAL A 174 9.79 7.97 -6.93
N ALA A 175 9.23 7.07 -6.11
CA ALA A 175 8.73 5.78 -6.55
C ALA A 175 7.59 5.29 -5.67
N ILE A 176 6.67 4.52 -6.24
CA ILE A 176 5.52 3.94 -5.55
C ILE A 176 5.31 2.52 -6.04
N MET A 177 5.12 1.58 -5.13
CA MET A 177 4.75 0.20 -5.45
C MET A 177 3.72 -0.32 -4.46
N SER A 178 2.46 -0.41 -4.91
CA SER A 178 1.31 -0.91 -4.13
C SER A 178 1.07 -0.16 -2.81
N ASP A 179 1.82 -0.48 -1.77
CA ASP A 179 1.76 0.07 -0.40
C ASP A 179 3.12 0.63 0.09
N CYS A 180 4.16 0.58 -0.74
CA CYS A 180 5.46 1.21 -0.51
C CYS A 180 5.55 2.54 -1.27
N VAL A 181 6.06 3.58 -0.61
CA VAL A 181 6.32 4.90 -1.21
C VAL A 181 7.73 5.32 -0.82
N VAL A 182 8.51 5.75 -1.80
CA VAL A 182 9.91 6.15 -1.65
C VAL A 182 10.01 7.66 -1.88
N TYR A 183 10.73 8.35 -0.99
CA TYR A 183 11.03 9.77 -1.07
C TYR A 183 12.53 9.99 -0.99
N ALA A 184 13.00 11.10 -1.57
CA ALA A 184 14.32 11.62 -1.23
C ALA A 184 14.29 12.17 0.21
N ALA A 185 15.32 11.89 1.00
CA ALA A 185 15.45 12.33 2.38
C ALA A 185 16.90 12.77 2.66
N ASN A 186 17.07 13.65 3.65
CA ASN A 186 18.39 14.17 4.05
C ASN A 186 19.19 13.20 4.95
N GLY A 187 18.63 12.04 5.25
CA GLY A 187 19.25 11.03 6.10
C GLY A 187 18.63 9.65 5.89
N PRO A 188 19.24 8.60 6.49
CA PRO A 188 18.86 7.23 6.22
C PRO A 188 17.62 6.77 7.01
N SER A 189 17.13 7.58 7.95
CA SER A 189 16.02 7.21 8.82
C SER A 189 14.70 7.81 8.33
N PRO A 190 13.56 7.12 8.49
CA PRO A 190 12.26 7.75 8.33
C PRO A 190 12.07 8.99 9.22
N LEU A 191 12.82 9.13 10.32
CA LEU A 191 12.78 10.33 11.17
C LEU A 191 13.32 11.57 10.46
N ASP A 192 14.21 11.41 9.47
CA ASP A 192 14.76 12.50 8.64
C ASP A 192 13.78 12.96 7.54
N PHE A 193 12.64 12.27 7.42
CA PHE A 193 11.64 12.45 6.37
C PHE A 193 10.25 12.80 6.93
N LEU A 194 9.83 12.11 8.00
CA LEU A 194 8.46 12.20 8.49
C LEU A 194 8.15 13.60 9.04
N PRO A 195 7.10 14.28 8.55
CA PRO A 195 6.76 15.60 9.02
C PRO A 195 6.11 15.55 10.39
N TYR A 196 6.65 16.32 11.33
CA TYR A 196 6.06 16.58 12.64
C TYR A 196 5.60 18.03 12.74
N ARG A 197 4.47 18.25 13.43
CA ARG A 197 3.99 19.56 13.82
C ARG A 197 3.84 19.56 15.33
N GLU A 198 4.51 20.50 16.01
CA GLU A 198 4.47 20.63 17.48
C GLU A 198 4.81 19.29 18.18
N GLY A 199 5.84 18.59 17.68
CA GLY A 199 6.29 17.31 18.23
C GLY A 199 5.38 16.11 17.95
N LYS A 200 4.28 16.29 17.20
CA LYS A 200 3.35 15.20 16.84
C LYS A 200 3.39 14.90 15.35
N PRO A 201 3.21 13.62 14.93
CA PRO A 201 3.11 13.29 13.51
C PRO A 201 2.00 14.11 12.84
N LEU A 202 2.24 14.56 11.61
CA LEU A 202 1.25 15.31 10.84
C LEU A 202 -0.10 14.57 10.81
N PRO A 203 -1.20 15.15 11.30
CA PRO A 203 -2.49 14.46 11.37
C PRO A 203 -2.91 13.95 9.99
N GLY A 204 -3.28 12.68 9.83
CA GLY A 204 -3.65 12.12 8.52
C GLY A 204 -2.50 11.99 7.51
N GLY A 205 -1.26 12.28 7.90
CA GLY A 205 -0.05 11.98 7.13
C GLY A 205 0.48 10.58 7.42
N PHE A 206 1.76 10.38 7.10
CA PHE A 206 2.48 9.17 7.48
C PHE A 206 2.80 9.19 8.99
N LYS A 207 2.59 8.05 9.65
CA LYS A 207 2.92 7.83 11.06
C LYS A 207 3.51 6.43 11.20
N LEU A 208 4.62 6.32 11.92
CA LEU A 208 5.27 5.04 12.22
C LEU A 208 4.43 4.21 13.18
N GLY A 209 4.45 2.89 12.98
CA GLY A 209 3.89 1.93 13.92
C GLY A 209 3.42 0.64 13.25
N ILE A 210 3.04 -0.34 14.08
CA ILE A 210 2.58 -1.65 13.60
C ILE A 210 1.09 -1.69 13.24
N ASN A 211 0.28 -0.76 13.75
CA ASN A 211 -1.16 -0.76 13.53
C ASN A 211 -1.49 -0.68 12.02
N PRO A 212 -2.49 -1.43 11.51
CA PRO A 212 -2.89 -1.33 10.12
C PRO A 212 -3.22 0.11 9.73
N GLY A 213 -2.66 0.57 8.61
CA GLY A 213 -2.77 1.96 8.16
C GLY A 213 -1.69 2.88 8.71
N LEU A 214 -0.76 2.40 9.54
CA LEU A 214 0.51 3.06 9.83
C LEU A 214 1.59 2.58 8.84
N VAL A 215 2.76 3.23 8.85
CA VAL A 215 3.89 2.89 7.98
C VAL A 215 5.05 2.32 8.76
N LYS A 216 5.90 1.59 8.06
CA LYS A 216 7.15 1.02 8.57
C LYS A 216 8.27 1.43 7.63
N HIS A 217 9.50 1.38 8.14
CA HIS A 217 10.67 1.52 7.29
C HIS A 217 10.84 0.26 6.46
N GLU A 218 10.82 0.39 5.13
CA GLU A 218 11.10 -0.74 4.23
C GLU A 218 12.59 -0.86 3.93
N GLY A 219 13.27 0.26 3.71
CA GLY A 219 14.70 0.35 3.45
C GLY A 219 15.10 1.76 3.04
N THR A 220 16.40 2.01 3.00
CA THR A 220 16.99 3.27 2.53
C THR A 220 18.19 2.91 1.66
N GLN A 221 18.32 3.58 0.52
CA GLN A 221 19.46 3.43 -0.38
C GLN A 221 20.04 4.82 -0.71
N PRO A 222 21.37 4.92 -0.97
CA PRO A 222 21.96 6.16 -1.48
C PRO A 222 21.35 6.57 -2.82
N LEU A 223 21.35 7.87 -3.14
CA LEU A 223 20.84 8.36 -4.42
C LEU A 223 21.54 7.71 -5.62
N LEU A 224 22.88 7.58 -5.54
CA LEU A 224 23.70 6.99 -6.60
C LEU A 224 23.36 5.52 -6.86
N TRP A 225 22.92 4.76 -5.84
CA TRP A 225 22.48 3.37 -6.04
C TRP A 225 21.32 3.28 -7.04
N GLY A 226 20.36 4.23 -7.00
CA GLY A 226 19.23 4.22 -7.91
C GLY A 226 19.64 4.40 -9.37
N GLU A 227 20.59 5.29 -9.63
CA GLU A 227 21.11 5.56 -10.97
C GLU A 227 22.01 4.42 -11.47
N GLU A 228 22.90 3.91 -10.61
CA GLU A 228 23.74 2.75 -10.91
C GLU A 228 22.91 1.51 -11.29
N VAL A 229 21.81 1.27 -10.57
CA VAL A 229 20.91 0.16 -10.88
C VAL A 229 20.22 0.36 -12.23
N ARG A 230 19.71 1.55 -12.53
CA ARG A 230 19.05 1.83 -13.81
C ARG A 230 20.01 1.66 -14.99
N GLU A 231 21.25 2.16 -14.85
CA GLU A 231 22.30 2.03 -15.86
C GLU A 231 22.71 0.56 -16.05
N LYS A 232 23.00 -0.15 -14.95
CA LYS A 232 23.45 -1.55 -14.99
C LYS A 232 22.44 -2.49 -15.66
N PHE A 233 21.15 -2.22 -15.51
CA PHE A 233 20.08 -3.06 -16.06
C PHE A 233 19.43 -2.47 -17.33
N ASP A 234 19.96 -1.36 -17.88
CA ASP A 234 19.39 -0.62 -19.02
C ASP A 234 17.87 -0.39 -18.87
N ALA A 235 17.46 0.03 -17.67
CA ALA A 235 16.06 0.11 -17.26
C ALA A 235 15.75 1.49 -16.66
N PRO A 236 15.66 2.55 -17.49
CA PRO A 236 15.42 3.92 -16.99
C PRO A 236 14.11 4.04 -16.21
N GLU A 237 13.10 3.23 -16.55
CA GLU A 237 11.80 3.22 -15.87
C GLU A 237 11.73 2.24 -14.68
N LEU A 238 12.86 1.68 -14.24
CA LEU A 238 12.87 0.76 -13.11
C LEU A 238 12.27 1.41 -11.86
N ASN A 239 11.29 0.73 -11.28
CA ASN A 239 10.64 1.19 -10.07
C ASN A 239 11.48 0.84 -8.84
N LEU A 240 12.23 1.81 -8.33
CA LEU A 240 13.15 1.65 -7.18
C LEU A 240 12.46 1.09 -5.93
N ALA A 241 11.16 1.33 -5.73
CA ALA A 241 10.41 0.79 -4.59
C ALA A 241 10.42 -0.75 -4.54
N ARG A 242 10.63 -1.42 -5.69
CA ARG A 242 10.71 -2.90 -5.77
C ARG A 242 11.94 -3.47 -5.05
N TYR A 243 13.03 -2.71 -5.00
CA TYR A 243 14.33 -3.17 -4.52
C TYR A 243 14.88 -2.36 -3.34
N ILE A 244 14.12 -1.38 -2.84
CA ILE A 244 14.58 -0.45 -1.80
C ILE A 244 15.02 -1.16 -0.51
N LYS A 245 14.41 -2.32 -0.21
CA LYS A 245 14.59 -3.07 1.03
C LYS A 245 16.02 -3.56 1.24
N ASP A 246 16.57 -4.24 0.24
CA ASP A 246 17.87 -4.91 0.31
C ASP A 246 18.85 -4.42 -0.76
N GLY A 247 18.40 -3.51 -1.63
CA GLY A 247 19.21 -2.95 -2.71
C GLY A 247 19.53 -3.96 -3.83
N THR A 248 18.98 -5.18 -3.76
CA THR A 248 19.41 -6.31 -4.60
C THR A 248 18.45 -6.49 -5.77
N VAL A 249 18.94 -6.24 -6.99
CA VAL A 249 18.16 -6.39 -8.23
C VAL A 249 18.48 -7.71 -8.92
N THR A 250 17.46 -8.55 -9.11
CA THR A 250 17.62 -9.94 -9.58
C THR A 250 17.16 -10.20 -11.02
N GLY A 251 16.70 -9.19 -11.78
CA GLY A 251 16.37 -9.35 -13.20
C GLY A 251 15.31 -8.36 -13.73
N THR A 252 15.07 -8.41 -15.04
CA THR A 252 14.24 -7.49 -15.84
C THR A 252 12.79 -7.39 -15.33
N ASP A 253 12.36 -6.15 -15.12
CA ASP A 253 11.04 -5.80 -14.59
C ASP A 253 9.94 -6.05 -15.64
N ASN A 254 8.94 -6.87 -15.30
CA ASN A 254 7.77 -7.11 -16.15
C ASN A 254 6.59 -6.17 -15.84
N GLY A 255 6.79 -5.13 -15.01
CA GLY A 255 5.81 -4.08 -14.80
C GLY A 255 4.50 -4.49 -14.09
N GLU A 256 4.52 -5.59 -13.33
CA GLU A 256 3.44 -6.00 -12.42
C GLU A 256 3.66 -5.54 -10.97
#